data_AF-A0A960H644-F1
#
_entry.id   AF-A0A960H644-F1
#
_cell.length_a   1.000
_cell.length_b   1.000
_cell.length_c   1.000
_cell.angle_alpha   90.00
_cell.angle_beta   90.00
_cell.angle_gamma   90.00
#
_symmetry.space_group_name_H-M   'P 1'
#
loop_
_entity.id
_entity.type
_entity.pdbx_description
1 polymer ?
#
loop_
_entity_poly.entity_id
_entity_poly.type
_entity_poly.pdbx_seq_one_letter_code
_entity_poly.pdbx_strand_id
1 'polypeptide(L)'
;GRAHPGVLHLYIHAMEMSAHPEDALPAADLLRGLVPDAGHLQHMPSHIDVLCGEYRASVLANQAAVRADRRFVQRDGPLNFYSLYRAHDLHFVVYSAMFAGQSRIALQAADELSGQLTEELLSIPSPPMADWLEAFVPLRVHVLIRFGRWDELIAEPLPGNTELYCSTTATIHYGRGVAHAAKGQIERARAERDDFAAAYARIPESRYLFNNTSRDILAVAAAMLDGEIAYREGYYERAFAHLRRAIALDDALPYDEPWGWMQPTRHAYGALLLEQGRVEEAAAVYAADLGLDPTLSRPCQHPNNVWSLHGYHECLTRQGRTAEAAIIARQLDVARARADVPIVASCACRLDVQPPSCCAD
;
A
#
# COMPACT_ATOMS: atom_id res chain seq x y z
N GLY A 1 -6.97 -26.56 -21.66
CA GLY A 1 -6.51 -25.74 -20.52
C GLY A 1 -7.49 -24.68 -20.07
N ARG A 2 -8.17 -23.97 -20.99
CA ARG A 2 -8.94 -22.73 -20.72
C ARG A 2 -10.10 -22.80 -19.70
N ALA A 3 -10.52 -23.98 -19.28
CA ALA A 3 -11.56 -24.16 -18.25
C ALA A 3 -11.06 -25.02 -17.07
N HIS A 4 -9.76 -25.35 -17.02
CA HIS A 4 -9.20 -26.14 -15.92
C HIS A 4 -8.61 -25.20 -14.87
N PRO A 5 -9.19 -25.11 -13.66
CA PRO A 5 -8.82 -24.10 -12.67
C PRO A 5 -7.34 -24.17 -12.30
N GLY A 6 -6.79 -25.37 -12.12
CA GLY A 6 -5.36 -25.54 -11.80
C GLY A 6 -4.40 -25.07 -12.90
N VAL A 7 -4.80 -25.12 -14.18
CA VAL A 7 -3.92 -24.68 -15.29
C VAL A 7 -3.96 -23.15 -15.39
N LEU A 8 -5.14 -22.55 -15.23
CA LEU A 8 -5.29 -21.10 -15.20
C LEU A 8 -4.54 -20.50 -14.00
N HIS A 9 -4.71 -21.11 -12.82
CA HIS A 9 -4.00 -20.74 -11.59
C HIS A 9 -2.47 -20.75 -11.75
N LEU A 10 -1.91 -21.87 -12.24
CA LEU A 10 -0.45 -21.98 -12.42
C LEU A 10 0.07 -21.00 -13.49
N TYR A 11 -0.73 -20.71 -14.52
CA TYR A 11 -0.34 -19.73 -15.53
C TYR A 11 -0.34 -18.30 -14.99
N ILE A 12 -1.30 -17.93 -14.13
CA ILE A 12 -1.31 -16.64 -13.43
C ILE A 12 -0.01 -16.47 -12.63
N HIS A 13 0.32 -17.44 -11.77
CA HIS A 13 1.55 -17.39 -10.98
C HIS A 13 2.83 -17.32 -11.83
N ALA A 14 2.87 -18.02 -12.97
CA ALA A 14 4.01 -17.94 -13.88
C ALA A 14 4.20 -16.54 -14.48
N MET A 15 3.13 -15.73 -14.55
CA MET A 15 3.10 -14.45 -15.25
C MET A 15 3.23 -13.24 -14.33
N GLU A 16 3.01 -13.39 -13.02
CA GLU A 16 3.15 -12.36 -11.97
C GLU A 16 4.50 -11.61 -12.07
N MET A 17 5.61 -12.35 -12.13
CA MET A 17 6.95 -11.78 -12.22
C MET A 17 7.43 -11.53 -13.67
N SER A 18 6.56 -11.68 -14.66
CA SER A 18 6.95 -11.53 -16.06
C SER A 18 7.08 -10.05 -16.48
N ALA A 19 7.71 -9.82 -17.63
CA ALA A 19 7.72 -8.48 -18.24
C ALA A 19 6.37 -8.08 -18.85
N HIS A 20 5.44 -9.04 -19.00
CA HIS A 20 4.15 -8.88 -19.69
C HIS A 20 3.01 -9.57 -18.93
N PRO A 21 2.74 -9.20 -17.66
CA PRO A 21 1.67 -9.83 -16.88
C PRO A 21 0.30 -9.68 -17.56
N GLU A 22 0.11 -8.65 -18.40
CA GLU A 22 -1.11 -8.44 -19.19
C GLU A 22 -1.48 -9.61 -20.11
N ASP A 23 -0.52 -10.42 -20.55
CA ASP A 23 -0.78 -11.63 -21.35
C ASP A 23 -1.63 -12.66 -20.57
N ALA A 24 -1.63 -12.59 -19.24
CA ALA A 24 -2.42 -13.45 -18.36
C ALA A 24 -3.83 -12.93 -18.06
N LEU A 25 -4.20 -11.71 -18.47
CA LEU A 25 -5.54 -11.15 -18.24
C LEU A 25 -6.67 -12.08 -18.76
N PRO A 26 -6.57 -12.66 -19.98
CA PRO A 26 -7.60 -13.60 -20.43
C PRO A 26 -7.71 -14.85 -19.55
N ALA A 27 -6.61 -15.31 -18.95
CA ALA A 27 -6.63 -16.46 -18.04
C ALA A 27 -7.19 -16.09 -16.67
N ALA A 28 -6.87 -14.90 -16.16
CA ALA A 28 -7.46 -14.32 -14.96
C ALA A 28 -8.99 -14.23 -15.10
N ASP A 29 -9.49 -13.70 -16.23
CA ASP A 29 -10.92 -13.60 -16.50
C ASP A 29 -11.63 -14.96 -16.59
N LEU A 30 -10.98 -15.97 -17.18
CA LEU A 30 -11.52 -17.33 -17.24
C LEU A 30 -11.59 -18.02 -15.88
N LEU A 31 -10.71 -17.66 -14.92
CA LEU A 31 -10.68 -18.25 -13.59
C LEU A 31 -11.76 -17.66 -12.67
N ARG A 32 -12.15 -16.39 -12.88
CA ARG A 32 -13.16 -15.71 -12.05
C ARG A 32 -14.46 -16.51 -11.99
N GLY A 33 -14.90 -16.84 -10.77
CA GLY A 33 -16.15 -17.56 -10.54
C GLY A 33 -16.15 -19.04 -10.94
N LEU A 34 -15.05 -19.58 -11.48
CA LEU A 34 -14.98 -20.98 -11.91
C LEU A 34 -15.04 -21.96 -10.74
N VAL A 35 -14.47 -21.59 -9.59
CA VAL A 35 -14.48 -22.38 -8.35
C VAL A 35 -14.94 -21.50 -7.18
N PRO A 36 -16.24 -21.18 -7.07
CA PRO A 36 -16.69 -20.05 -6.30
C PRO A 36 -16.61 -20.19 -4.77
N ASP A 37 -16.41 -21.43 -4.30
CA ASP A 37 -16.23 -21.75 -2.88
C ASP A 37 -14.75 -21.86 -2.46
N ALA A 38 -13.81 -21.70 -3.39
CA ALA A 38 -12.38 -21.64 -3.07
C ALA A 38 -11.94 -20.17 -3.02
N GLY A 39 -11.77 -19.62 -1.81
CA GLY A 39 -11.31 -18.24 -1.59
C GLY A 39 -10.05 -17.94 -2.40
N HIS A 40 -9.02 -18.78 -2.22
CA HIS A 40 -7.78 -18.71 -3.00
C HIS A 40 -8.02 -18.57 -4.52
N LEU A 41 -8.75 -19.49 -5.15
CA LEU A 41 -8.96 -19.42 -6.61
C LEU A 41 -9.81 -18.22 -7.07
N GLN A 42 -10.66 -17.68 -6.21
CA GLN A 42 -11.42 -16.45 -6.49
C GLN A 42 -10.54 -15.21 -6.41
N HIS A 43 -9.56 -15.23 -5.52
CA HIS A 43 -8.61 -14.14 -5.31
C HIS A 43 -7.57 -14.11 -6.45
N MET A 44 -7.06 -15.26 -6.90
CA MET A 44 -5.94 -15.38 -7.86
C MET A 44 -5.92 -14.40 -9.04
N PRO A 45 -7.04 -14.11 -9.74
CA PRO A 45 -7.06 -13.09 -10.79
C PRO A 45 -6.49 -11.72 -10.37
N SER A 46 -6.58 -11.37 -9.09
CA SER A 46 -6.14 -10.07 -8.56
C SER A 46 -4.64 -9.83 -8.63
N HIS A 47 -3.83 -10.89 -8.67
CA HIS A 47 -2.39 -10.79 -8.85
C HIS A 47 -2.06 -10.14 -10.21
N ILE A 48 -2.74 -10.55 -11.28
CA ILE A 48 -2.58 -9.91 -12.59
C ILE A 48 -3.26 -8.53 -12.61
N ASP A 49 -4.43 -8.41 -11.97
CA ASP A 49 -5.15 -7.13 -11.94
C ASP A 49 -4.31 -6.01 -11.33
N VAL A 50 -3.67 -6.25 -10.18
CA VAL A 50 -2.88 -5.22 -9.48
C VAL A 50 -1.67 -4.80 -10.32
N LEU A 51 -0.99 -5.74 -10.94
CA LEU A 51 0.14 -5.48 -11.84
C LEU A 51 -0.29 -4.69 -13.08
N CYS A 52 -1.52 -4.87 -13.57
CA CYS A 52 -2.05 -4.16 -14.73
C CYS A 52 -2.77 -2.85 -14.38
N GLY A 53 -2.81 -2.46 -13.10
CA GLY A 53 -3.51 -1.25 -12.66
C GLY A 53 -5.04 -1.39 -12.62
N GLU A 54 -5.56 -2.61 -12.68
CA GLU A 54 -6.99 -2.93 -12.60
C GLU A 54 -7.44 -3.04 -11.13
N TYR A 55 -7.13 -2.02 -10.32
CA TYR A 55 -7.34 -2.02 -8.87
C TYR A 55 -8.80 -2.30 -8.47
N ARG A 56 -9.77 -1.83 -9.26
CA ARG A 56 -11.19 -2.14 -9.02
C ARG A 56 -11.50 -3.62 -9.22
N ALA A 57 -10.95 -4.25 -10.27
CA ALA A 57 -11.15 -5.67 -10.51
C ALA A 57 -10.52 -6.50 -9.39
N SER A 58 -9.33 -6.10 -8.94
CA SER A 58 -8.65 -6.68 -7.78
C SER A 58 -9.51 -6.61 -6.51
N VAL A 59 -10.07 -5.43 -6.17
CA VAL A 59 -10.99 -5.30 -5.02
C VAL A 59 -12.18 -6.25 -5.14
N LEU A 60 -12.80 -6.35 -6.32
CA LEU A 60 -13.98 -7.18 -6.53
C LEU A 60 -13.68 -8.69 -6.41
N ALA A 61 -12.56 -9.14 -6.96
CA ALA A 61 -12.10 -10.52 -6.88
C ALA A 61 -11.87 -10.93 -5.43
N ASN A 62 -11.11 -10.13 -4.69
CA ASN A 62 -10.81 -10.42 -3.28
C ASN A 62 -12.04 -10.30 -2.38
N GLN A 63 -12.96 -9.38 -2.64
CA GLN A 63 -14.25 -9.37 -1.94
C GLN A 63 -15.08 -10.64 -2.20
N ALA A 64 -14.96 -11.26 -3.38
CA ALA A 64 -15.59 -12.55 -3.66
C ALA A 64 -14.89 -13.69 -2.90
N ALA A 65 -13.57 -13.65 -2.81
CA ALA A 65 -12.75 -14.57 -2.05
C ALA A 65 -13.09 -14.51 -0.54
N VAL A 66 -13.10 -13.32 0.05
CA VAL A 66 -13.52 -13.08 1.45
C VAL A 66 -14.94 -13.60 1.74
N ARG A 67 -15.87 -13.52 0.78
CA ARG A 67 -17.21 -14.13 0.95
C ARG A 67 -17.15 -15.66 1.02
N ALA A 68 -16.27 -16.31 0.27
CA ALA A 68 -16.03 -17.75 0.37
C ALA A 68 -15.36 -18.10 1.70
N ASP A 69 -14.38 -17.31 2.13
CA ASP A 69 -13.68 -17.49 3.40
C ASP A 69 -14.60 -17.41 4.61
N ARG A 70 -15.57 -16.50 4.61
CA ARG A 70 -16.57 -16.43 5.68
C ARG A 70 -17.39 -17.72 5.79
N ARG A 71 -17.70 -18.39 4.66
CA ARG A 71 -18.35 -19.71 4.69
C ARG A 71 -17.42 -20.78 5.25
N PHE A 72 -16.14 -20.74 4.90
CA PHE A 72 -15.14 -21.62 5.48
C PHE A 72 -15.05 -21.45 7.00
N VAL A 73 -14.93 -20.22 7.50
CA VAL A 73 -14.84 -19.93 8.94
C VAL A 73 -16.08 -20.39 9.69
N GLN A 74 -17.27 -20.24 9.10
CA GLN A 74 -18.51 -20.77 9.70
C GLN A 74 -18.50 -22.30 9.85
N ARG A 75 -17.79 -23.01 8.98
CA ARG A 75 -17.71 -24.48 8.98
C ARG A 75 -16.57 -25.02 9.84
N ASP A 76 -15.37 -24.48 9.68
CA ASP A 76 -14.11 -25.03 10.22
C ASP A 76 -13.47 -24.16 11.33
N GLY A 77 -14.06 -22.99 11.61
CA GLY A 77 -13.53 -22.04 12.58
C GLY A 77 -12.36 -21.19 12.06
N PRO A 78 -11.92 -20.19 12.85
CA PRO A 78 -10.89 -19.23 12.43
C PRO A 78 -9.46 -19.61 12.88
N LEU A 79 -9.26 -20.60 13.75
CA LEU A 79 -7.96 -20.89 14.37
C LEU A 79 -7.21 -22.00 13.62
N ASN A 80 -6.80 -21.72 12.38
CA ASN A 80 -6.10 -22.69 11.54
C ASN A 80 -5.18 -21.99 10.53
N PHE A 81 -4.38 -22.78 9.81
CA PHE A 81 -3.44 -22.29 8.79
C PHE A 81 -4.11 -21.47 7.68
N TYR A 82 -5.37 -21.76 7.36
CA TYR A 82 -6.10 -21.02 6.32
C TYR A 82 -6.30 -19.54 6.66
N SER A 83 -6.12 -19.13 7.92
CA SER A 83 -6.06 -17.71 8.31
C SER A 83 -5.06 -16.89 7.51
N LEU A 84 -3.95 -17.48 7.05
CA LEU A 84 -2.99 -16.79 6.19
C LEU A 84 -3.60 -16.38 4.84
N TYR A 85 -4.32 -17.30 4.19
CA TYR A 85 -4.99 -17.01 2.91
C TYR A 85 -6.11 -15.98 3.10
N ARG A 86 -6.90 -16.11 4.17
CA ARG A 86 -7.94 -15.11 4.50
C ARG A 86 -7.35 -13.72 4.75
N ALA A 87 -6.19 -13.67 5.42
CA ALA A 87 -5.47 -12.42 5.65
C ALA A 87 -4.96 -11.81 4.34
N HIS A 88 -4.43 -12.64 3.44
CA HIS A 88 -3.94 -12.24 2.13
C HIS A 88 -5.04 -11.66 1.22
N ASP A 89 -6.22 -12.27 1.19
CA ASP A 89 -7.34 -11.76 0.40
C ASP A 89 -7.75 -10.36 0.88
N LEU A 90 -7.85 -10.15 2.19
CA LEU A 90 -8.13 -8.81 2.76
C LEU A 90 -6.98 -7.83 2.52
N HIS A 91 -5.73 -8.28 2.59
CA HIS A 91 -4.56 -7.46 2.28
C HIS A 91 -4.63 -6.90 0.86
N PHE A 92 -5.01 -7.71 -0.14
CA PHE A 92 -5.26 -7.26 -1.50
C PHE A 92 -6.40 -6.23 -1.59
N VAL A 93 -7.48 -6.40 -0.83
CA VAL A 93 -8.56 -5.41 -0.77
C VAL A 93 -8.02 -4.08 -0.26
N VAL A 94 -7.26 -4.08 0.85
CA VAL A 94 -6.68 -2.86 1.42
C VAL A 94 -5.75 -2.17 0.42
N TYR A 95 -4.79 -2.91 -0.15
CA TYR A 95 -3.82 -2.39 -1.11
C TYR A 95 -4.52 -1.77 -2.33
N SER A 96 -5.39 -2.53 -2.98
CA SER A 96 -6.04 -2.09 -4.22
C SER A 96 -7.01 -0.93 -3.98
N ALA A 97 -7.72 -0.94 -2.84
CA ALA A 97 -8.60 0.16 -2.47
C ALA A 97 -7.82 1.46 -2.20
N MET A 98 -6.64 1.39 -1.56
CA MET A 98 -5.79 2.57 -1.42
C MET A 98 -5.37 3.14 -2.78
N PHE A 99 -4.92 2.29 -3.72
CA PHE A 99 -4.49 2.72 -5.05
C PHE A 99 -5.63 3.24 -5.94
N ALA A 100 -6.87 2.80 -5.68
CA ALA A 100 -8.08 3.31 -6.31
C ALA A 100 -8.68 4.56 -5.61
N GLY A 101 -8.08 5.04 -4.52
CA GLY A 101 -8.60 6.18 -3.75
C GLY A 101 -9.91 5.88 -2.99
N GLN A 102 -10.11 4.63 -2.58
CA GLN A 102 -11.33 4.13 -1.91
C GLN A 102 -11.10 3.95 -0.40
N SER A 103 -11.08 5.07 0.32
CA SER A 103 -10.80 5.15 1.75
C SER A 103 -11.70 4.25 2.58
N ARG A 104 -13.00 4.27 2.33
CA ARG A 104 -13.96 3.49 3.12
C ARG A 104 -13.75 1.98 2.96
N ILE A 105 -13.48 1.52 1.74
CA ILE A 105 -13.24 0.09 1.47
C ILE A 105 -11.93 -0.35 2.13
N ALA A 106 -10.87 0.46 2.00
CA ALA A 106 -9.57 0.17 2.61
C ALA A 106 -9.66 0.07 4.14
N LEU A 107 -10.33 1.03 4.79
CA LEU A 107 -10.51 1.03 6.25
C LEU A 107 -11.33 -0.17 6.73
N GLN A 108 -12.46 -0.45 6.06
CA GLN A 108 -13.31 -1.58 6.44
C GLN A 108 -12.56 -2.91 6.33
N ALA A 109 -11.78 -3.11 5.25
CA ALA A 109 -10.99 -4.32 5.07
C ALA A 109 -9.84 -4.44 6.08
N ALA A 110 -9.16 -3.33 6.40
CA ALA A 110 -8.10 -3.31 7.40
C ALA A 110 -8.63 -3.60 8.81
N ASP A 111 -9.80 -3.06 9.16
CA ASP A 111 -10.46 -3.30 10.44
C ASP A 111 -10.94 -4.77 10.55
N GLU A 112 -11.51 -5.31 9.47
CA GLU A 112 -11.89 -6.74 9.42
C GLU A 112 -10.67 -7.64 9.55
N LEU A 113 -9.58 -7.32 8.86
CA LEU A 113 -8.34 -8.09 8.91
C LEU A 113 -7.74 -8.11 10.32
N SER A 114 -7.55 -6.94 10.92
CA SER A 114 -7.03 -6.81 12.29
C SER A 114 -7.91 -7.59 13.29
N GLY A 115 -9.24 -7.52 13.14
CA GLY A 115 -10.19 -8.27 13.96
C GLY A 115 -10.13 -9.80 13.80
N GLN A 116 -9.63 -10.32 12.66
CA GLN A 116 -9.43 -11.75 12.46
C GLN A 116 -8.14 -12.28 13.10
N LEU A 117 -7.16 -11.42 13.33
CA LEU A 117 -5.83 -11.77 13.82
C LEU A 117 -5.74 -11.56 15.33
N THR A 118 -6.54 -12.35 16.05
CA THR A 118 -6.68 -12.27 17.51
C THR A 118 -5.41 -12.74 18.24
N GLU A 119 -5.28 -12.35 19.50
CA GLU A 119 -4.18 -12.80 20.36
C GLU A 119 -4.17 -14.32 20.52
N GLU A 120 -5.35 -14.96 20.56
CA GLU A 120 -5.48 -16.42 20.57
C GLU A 120 -4.86 -17.07 19.32
N LEU A 121 -5.16 -16.55 18.13
CA LEU A 121 -4.59 -17.05 16.88
C LEU A 121 -3.07 -16.82 16.84
N LEU A 122 -2.61 -15.62 17.14
CA LEU A 122 -1.20 -15.23 17.06
C LEU A 122 -0.35 -15.96 18.10
N SER A 123 -0.92 -16.34 19.25
CA SER A 123 -0.22 -17.09 20.30
C SER A 123 0.00 -18.56 19.97
N ILE A 124 -0.52 -19.08 18.86
CA ILE A 124 -0.28 -20.46 18.43
C ILE A 124 1.21 -20.60 18.03
N PRO A 125 1.99 -21.49 18.69
CA PRO A 125 3.43 -21.63 18.44
C PRO A 125 3.74 -22.56 17.27
N SER A 126 2.81 -23.44 16.90
CA SER A 126 2.98 -24.38 15.79
C SER A 126 1.65 -24.58 15.03
N PRO A 127 1.55 -24.14 13.75
CA PRO A 127 2.54 -23.29 13.07
C PRO A 127 2.76 -21.95 13.80
N PRO A 128 3.93 -21.29 13.62
CA PRO A 128 4.23 -20.04 14.35
C PRO A 128 3.40 -18.88 13.80
N MET A 129 2.16 -18.74 14.28
CA MET A 129 1.17 -17.85 13.66
C MET A 129 1.57 -16.39 13.75
N ALA A 130 2.09 -15.92 14.88
CA ALA A 130 2.54 -14.54 14.98
C ALA A 130 3.69 -14.22 14.01
N ASP A 131 4.56 -15.18 13.70
CA ASP A 131 5.68 -14.98 12.76
C ASP A 131 5.18 -14.72 11.34
N TRP A 132 4.02 -15.26 10.97
CA TRP A 132 3.47 -15.15 9.62
C TRP A 132 2.34 -14.14 9.47
N LEU A 133 1.64 -13.81 10.56
CA LEU A 133 0.38 -13.07 10.51
C LEU A 133 0.44 -11.69 11.17
N GLU A 134 1.32 -11.47 12.15
CA GLU A 134 1.26 -10.24 12.93
C GLU A 134 1.49 -8.97 12.09
N ALA A 135 2.30 -9.07 11.03
CA ALA A 135 2.58 -7.96 10.13
C ALA A 135 1.37 -7.48 9.30
N PHE A 136 0.27 -8.24 9.24
CA PHE A 136 -1.00 -7.81 8.62
C PHE A 136 -1.87 -6.97 9.56
N VAL A 137 -1.67 -7.06 10.88
CA VAL A 137 -2.47 -6.33 11.87
C VAL A 137 -2.43 -4.80 11.67
N PRO A 138 -1.26 -4.17 11.42
CA PRO A 138 -1.18 -2.71 11.36
C PRO A 138 -1.57 -2.09 10.02
N LEU A 139 -2.15 -2.83 9.06
CA LEU A 139 -2.48 -2.26 7.74
C LEU A 139 -3.36 -1.00 7.82
N ARG A 140 -4.21 -0.89 8.85
CA ARG A 140 -5.01 0.32 9.13
C ARG A 140 -4.15 1.58 9.22
N VAL A 141 -2.95 1.50 9.81
CA VAL A 141 -2.03 2.64 9.92
C VAL A 141 -1.67 3.19 8.54
N HIS A 142 -1.34 2.33 7.59
CA HIS A 142 -1.02 2.74 6.22
C HIS A 142 -2.22 3.37 5.51
N VAL A 143 -3.43 2.88 5.76
CA VAL A 143 -4.67 3.48 5.24
C VAL A 143 -4.85 4.90 5.80
N LEU A 144 -4.67 5.09 7.11
CA LEU A 144 -4.79 6.42 7.73
C LEU A 144 -3.74 7.39 7.18
N ILE A 145 -2.51 6.93 6.94
CA ILE A 145 -1.44 7.73 6.30
C ILE A 145 -1.83 8.13 4.88
N ARG A 146 -2.23 7.15 4.05
CA ARG A 146 -2.59 7.35 2.64
C ARG A 146 -3.64 8.44 2.48
N PHE A 147 -4.65 8.43 3.35
CA PHE A 147 -5.79 9.33 3.30
C PHE A 147 -5.66 10.56 4.21
N GLY A 148 -4.49 10.78 4.83
CA GLY A 148 -4.23 11.95 5.65
C GLY A 148 -5.13 12.07 6.89
N ARG A 149 -5.58 10.95 7.45
CA ARG A 149 -6.47 10.89 8.62
C ARG A 149 -5.65 11.05 9.92
N TRP A 150 -4.96 12.18 10.03
CA TRP A 150 -3.91 12.42 11.03
C TRP A 150 -4.42 12.35 12.47
N ASP A 151 -5.59 12.93 12.75
CA ASP A 151 -6.13 12.93 14.12
C ASP A 151 -6.51 11.52 14.58
N GLU A 152 -7.05 10.71 13.67
CA GLU A 152 -7.38 9.31 13.97
C GLU A 152 -6.12 8.46 14.16
N LEU A 153 -5.08 8.70 13.35
CA LEU A 153 -3.80 8.01 13.48
C LEU A 153 -3.09 8.35 14.79
N ILE A 154 -3.12 9.62 15.21
CA ILE A 154 -2.60 10.05 16.53
C ILE A 154 -3.37 9.36 17.66
N ALA A 155 -4.68 9.16 17.51
CA ALA A 155 -5.53 8.51 18.50
C ALA A 155 -5.46 6.97 18.48
N GLU A 156 -4.86 6.35 17.46
CA GLU A 156 -4.80 4.89 17.29
C GLU A 156 -4.07 4.25 18.48
N PRO A 157 -4.73 3.45 19.33
CA PRO A 157 -4.13 2.94 20.58
C PRO A 157 -3.05 1.89 20.30
N LEU A 158 -2.05 1.82 21.19
CA LEU A 158 -1.13 0.69 21.20
C LEU A 158 -1.86 -0.60 21.62
N PRO A 159 -1.44 -1.77 21.10
CA PRO A 159 -1.99 -3.06 21.53
C PRO A 159 -1.67 -3.32 23.01
N GLY A 160 -2.57 -4.02 23.71
CA GLY A 160 -2.37 -4.36 25.13
C GLY A 160 -1.15 -5.26 25.37
N ASN A 161 -0.82 -6.13 24.41
CA ASN A 161 0.33 -7.02 24.43
C ASN A 161 1.38 -6.57 23.38
N THR A 162 2.19 -5.58 23.71
CA THR A 162 3.18 -5.01 22.76
C THR A 162 4.34 -5.96 22.42
N GLU A 163 4.52 -7.05 23.17
CA GLU A 163 5.51 -8.08 22.88
C GLU A 163 5.02 -9.00 21.75
N LEU A 164 3.77 -9.47 21.83
CA LEU A 164 3.18 -10.27 20.77
C LEU A 164 3.00 -9.44 19.49
N TYR A 165 2.44 -8.23 19.64
CA TYR A 165 2.14 -7.29 18.56
C TYR A 165 3.30 -6.30 18.32
N CYS A 166 4.52 -6.84 18.21
CA CYS A 166 5.74 -6.04 18.14
C CYS A 166 5.86 -5.19 16.86
N SER A 167 5.55 -5.74 15.68
CA SER A 167 5.60 -4.98 14.43
C SER A 167 4.44 -3.99 14.33
N THR A 168 3.28 -4.33 14.88
CA THR A 168 2.12 -3.44 15.02
C THR A 168 2.47 -2.23 15.87
N THR A 169 3.08 -2.46 17.04
CA THR A 169 3.53 -1.42 17.97
C THR A 169 4.47 -0.44 17.28
N ALA A 170 5.49 -0.95 16.58
CA ALA A 170 6.41 -0.11 15.81
C ALA A 170 5.68 0.66 14.71
N THR A 171 4.80 0.00 13.94
CA THR A 171 4.07 0.64 12.84
C THR A 171 3.18 1.79 13.33
N ILE A 172 2.53 1.65 14.50
CA ILE A 172 1.73 2.73 15.10
C ILE A 172 2.60 3.92 15.47
N HIS A 173 3.74 3.72 16.13
CA HIS A 173 4.68 4.81 16.42
C HIS A 173 5.18 5.51 15.15
N TYR A 174 5.53 4.75 14.11
CA TYR A 174 5.85 5.31 12.79
C TYR A 174 4.72 6.21 12.26
N GLY A 175 3.50 5.69 12.21
CA GLY A 175 2.35 6.42 11.68
C GLY A 175 2.03 7.68 12.48
N ARG A 176 2.06 7.61 13.81
CA ARG A 176 1.88 8.76 14.70
C ARG A 176 2.98 9.80 14.50
N GLY A 177 4.22 9.37 14.33
CA GLY A 177 5.36 10.25 14.03
C GLY A 177 5.13 11.03 12.73
N VAL A 178 4.72 10.35 11.66
CA VAL A 178 4.36 11.00 10.38
C VAL A 178 3.19 11.96 10.56
N ALA A 179 2.14 11.57 11.28
CA ALA A 179 0.98 12.42 11.53
C ALA A 179 1.34 13.69 12.33
N HIS A 180 2.15 13.57 13.38
CA HIS A 180 2.65 14.72 14.13
C HIS A 180 3.52 15.62 13.26
N ALA A 181 4.39 15.07 12.43
CA ALA A 181 5.20 15.84 11.48
C ALA A 181 4.30 16.62 10.51
N ALA A 182 3.32 15.95 9.87
CA ALA A 182 2.36 16.58 8.95
C ALA A 182 1.55 17.71 9.62
N LYS A 183 1.30 17.64 10.93
CA LYS A 183 0.63 18.68 11.72
C LYS A 183 1.57 19.75 12.30
N GLY A 184 2.88 19.73 11.96
CA GLY A 184 3.88 20.66 12.47
C GLY A 184 4.25 20.46 13.94
N GLN A 185 3.89 19.34 14.54
CA GLN A 185 4.13 19.01 15.95
C GLN A 185 5.47 18.29 16.12
N ILE A 186 6.56 18.97 15.76
CA ILE A 186 7.90 18.39 15.59
C ILE A 186 8.40 17.65 16.83
N GLU A 187 8.27 18.24 18.01
CA GLU A 187 8.72 17.59 19.26
C GLU A 187 8.00 16.28 19.53
N ARG A 188 6.70 16.21 19.21
CA ARG A 188 5.92 14.96 19.34
C ARG A 188 6.32 13.95 18.28
N ALA A 189 6.60 14.41 17.06
CA ALA A 189 7.10 13.53 16.00
C ALA A 189 8.47 12.93 16.37
N ARG A 190 9.36 13.70 17.01
CA ARG A 190 10.65 13.21 17.52
C ARG A 190 10.46 12.17 18.63
N ALA A 191 9.54 12.42 19.57
CA ALA A 191 9.21 11.45 20.61
C ALA A 191 8.71 10.13 20.02
N GLU A 192 7.76 10.18 19.08
CA GLU A 192 7.26 8.98 18.39
C GLU A 192 8.36 8.28 17.55
N ARG A 193 9.31 9.02 16.98
CA ARG A 193 10.48 8.42 16.30
C ARG A 193 11.38 7.66 17.27
N ASP A 194 11.62 8.21 18.46
CA ASP A 194 12.45 7.55 19.46
C ASP A 194 11.73 6.30 20.03
N ASP A 195 10.41 6.37 20.23
CA ASP A 195 9.58 5.22 20.62
C ASP A 195 9.50 4.16 19.51
N PHE A 196 9.38 4.59 18.24
CA PHE A 196 9.49 3.70 17.08
C PHE A 196 10.81 2.95 17.08
N ALA A 197 11.94 3.63 17.29
CA ALA A 197 13.26 2.99 17.30
C ALA A 197 13.37 1.95 18.42
N ALA A 198 12.82 2.24 19.61
CA ALA A 198 12.77 1.29 20.71
C ALA A 198 11.88 0.08 20.41
N ALA A 199 10.72 0.28 19.78
CA ALA A 199 9.82 -0.81 19.37
C ALA A 199 10.44 -1.66 18.26
N TYR A 200 11.03 -1.03 17.24
CA TYR A 200 11.72 -1.68 16.13
C TYR A 200 12.85 -2.61 16.60
N ALA A 201 13.62 -2.18 17.60
CA ALA A 201 14.68 -3.00 18.19
C ALA A 201 14.18 -4.31 18.82
N ARG A 202 12.91 -4.39 19.21
CA ARG A 202 12.30 -5.59 19.82
C ARG A 202 11.71 -6.57 18.81
N ILE A 203 11.58 -6.20 17.54
CA ILE A 203 11.02 -7.08 16.51
C ILE A 203 12.00 -8.23 16.24
N PRO A 204 11.62 -9.50 16.44
CA PRO A 204 12.51 -10.62 16.16
C PRO A 204 12.69 -10.81 14.65
N GLU A 205 13.83 -11.38 14.24
CA GLU A 205 14.12 -11.75 12.85
C GLU A 205 13.16 -12.82 12.28
N SER A 206 12.34 -13.43 13.15
CA SER A 206 11.33 -14.42 12.77
C SER A 206 10.01 -13.82 12.30
N ARG A 207 9.80 -12.50 12.42
CA ARG A 207 8.57 -11.83 11.96
C ARG A 207 8.66 -11.52 10.47
N TYR A 208 7.71 -12.04 9.71
CA TYR A 208 7.63 -11.90 8.27
C TYR A 208 6.27 -11.39 7.82
N LEU A 209 6.29 -10.76 6.64
CA LEU A 209 5.15 -10.66 5.76
C LEU A 209 5.61 -11.30 4.44
N PHE A 210 5.14 -12.52 4.18
CA PHE A 210 5.57 -13.34 3.04
C PHE A 210 7.10 -13.46 2.92
N ASN A 211 7.71 -12.93 1.86
CA ASN A 211 9.14 -13.06 1.57
C ASN A 211 9.99 -12.02 2.31
N ASN A 212 9.37 -11.02 2.94
CA ASN A 212 10.04 -9.91 3.59
C ASN A 212 10.01 -10.03 5.12
N THR A 213 11.12 -9.70 5.78
CA THR A 213 11.11 -9.54 7.24
C THR A 213 10.36 -8.27 7.62
N SER A 214 9.67 -8.27 8.77
CA SER A 214 9.07 -7.04 9.31
C SER A 214 10.12 -5.96 9.61
N ARG A 215 11.37 -6.35 9.86
CA ARG A 215 12.49 -5.42 10.10
C ARG A 215 12.88 -4.70 8.80
N ASP A 216 13.00 -5.41 7.68
CA ASP A 216 13.31 -4.79 6.38
C ASP A 216 12.20 -3.85 5.92
N ILE A 217 10.94 -4.26 6.09
CA ILE A 217 9.77 -3.40 5.79
C ILE A 217 9.82 -2.13 6.66
N LEU A 218 10.05 -2.26 7.97
CA LEU A 218 10.05 -1.10 8.86
C LEU A 218 11.35 -0.28 8.80
N ALA A 219 12.41 -0.77 8.16
CA ALA A 219 13.54 0.07 7.79
C ALA A 219 13.13 1.16 6.78
N VAL A 220 12.17 0.86 5.90
CA VAL A 220 11.55 1.86 5.00
C VAL A 220 10.81 2.92 5.84
N ALA A 221 10.01 2.49 6.82
CA ALA A 221 9.31 3.39 7.75
C ALA A 221 10.26 4.32 8.51
N ALA A 222 11.40 3.80 8.98
CA ALA A 222 12.41 4.60 9.67
C ALA A 222 12.94 5.75 8.78
N ALA A 223 13.32 5.43 7.54
CA ALA A 223 13.82 6.42 6.59
C ALA A 223 12.73 7.43 6.16
N MET A 224 11.49 6.97 6.00
CA MET A 224 10.34 7.83 5.73
C MET A 224 10.09 8.82 6.86
N LEU A 225 10.10 8.35 8.11
CA LEU A 225 9.86 9.18 9.29
C LEU A 225 10.95 10.25 9.47
N ASP A 226 12.21 9.88 9.31
CA ASP A 226 13.32 10.84 9.32
C ASP A 226 13.19 11.90 8.21
N GLY A 227 12.76 11.48 7.02
CA GLY A 227 12.49 12.36 5.89
C GLY A 227 11.38 13.36 6.19
N GLU A 228 10.23 12.90 6.67
CA GLU A 228 9.09 13.76 7.02
C GLU A 228 9.43 14.74 8.14
N ILE A 229 10.10 14.30 9.20
CA ILE A 229 10.52 15.20 10.29
C ILE A 229 11.49 16.25 9.77
N ALA A 230 12.56 15.85 9.07
CA ALA A 230 13.55 16.79 8.54
C ALA A 230 12.93 17.79 7.56
N TYR A 231 11.92 17.37 6.79
CA TYR A 231 11.21 18.25 5.87
C TYR A 231 10.48 19.35 6.62
N ARG A 232 9.76 19.00 7.68
CA ARG A 232 8.97 19.93 8.50
C ARG A 232 9.82 20.86 9.35
N GLU A 233 11.08 20.50 9.56
CA GLU A 233 12.10 21.36 10.18
C GLU A 233 12.74 22.35 9.20
N GLY A 234 12.40 22.27 7.91
CA GLY A 234 12.98 23.10 6.86
C GLY A 234 14.33 22.60 6.36
N TYR A 235 14.78 21.42 6.77
CA TYR A 235 16.02 20.79 6.29
C TYR A 235 15.77 20.00 4.99
N TYR A 236 15.30 20.68 3.95
CA TYR A 236 14.78 20.04 2.73
C TYR A 236 15.75 19.07 2.04
N GLU A 237 17.03 19.44 1.85
CA GLU A 237 17.99 18.54 1.20
C GLU A 237 18.29 17.29 2.04
N ARG A 238 18.29 17.43 3.37
CA ARG A 238 18.42 16.28 4.27
C ARG A 238 17.17 15.41 4.21
N ALA A 239 15.99 16.01 4.19
CA ALA A 239 14.73 15.30 4.04
C ALA A 239 14.70 14.48 2.74
N PHE A 240 15.07 15.08 1.61
CA PHE A 240 15.14 14.40 0.34
C PHE A 240 16.20 13.30 0.30
N ALA A 241 17.30 13.42 1.04
CA ALA A 241 18.27 12.33 1.20
C ALA A 241 17.66 11.14 1.95
N HIS A 242 16.91 11.36 3.04
CA HIS A 242 16.20 10.31 3.76
C HIS A 242 15.10 9.65 2.90
N LEU A 243 14.32 10.43 2.15
CA LEU A 243 13.27 9.90 1.27
C LEU A 243 13.85 9.09 0.09
N ARG A 244 14.99 9.50 -0.48
CA ARG A 244 15.71 8.65 -1.46
C ARG A 244 16.24 7.37 -0.83
N ARG A 245 16.66 7.40 0.44
CA ARG A 245 17.04 6.18 1.16
C ARG A 245 15.84 5.27 1.37
N ALA A 246 14.67 5.82 1.69
CA ALA A 246 13.43 5.05 1.79
C ALA A 246 13.10 4.36 0.45
N ILE A 247 13.18 5.09 -0.67
CA ILE A 247 13.01 4.52 -2.02
C ILE A 247 14.00 3.38 -2.27
N ALA A 248 15.28 3.56 -1.95
CA ALA A 248 16.29 2.52 -2.16
C ALA A 248 16.08 1.28 -1.27
N LEU A 249 15.44 1.43 -0.10
CA LEU A 249 15.07 0.30 0.76
C LEU A 249 13.83 -0.41 0.21
N ASP A 250 12.81 0.36 -0.19
CA ASP A 250 11.56 -0.11 -0.80
C ASP A 250 11.85 -0.92 -2.08
N ASP A 251 12.63 -0.35 -3.01
CA ASP A 251 13.04 -0.99 -4.27
C ASP A 251 13.92 -2.26 -4.05
N ALA A 252 14.51 -2.44 -2.86
CA ALA A 252 15.37 -3.57 -2.53
C ALA A 252 14.64 -4.71 -1.80
N LEU A 253 13.37 -4.52 -1.42
CA LEU A 253 12.56 -5.57 -0.82
C LEU A 253 12.36 -6.72 -1.82
N PRO A 254 12.53 -7.99 -1.40
CA PRO A 254 12.03 -9.14 -2.14
C PRO A 254 10.60 -8.95 -2.66
N TYR A 255 10.35 -9.47 -3.86
CA TYR A 255 9.02 -9.40 -4.47
C TYR A 255 7.97 -10.13 -3.63
N ASP A 256 6.83 -9.46 -3.43
CA ASP A 256 5.63 -9.95 -2.77
C ASP A 256 4.40 -9.28 -3.38
N GLU A 257 3.24 -9.92 -3.27
CA GLU A 257 1.97 -9.38 -3.76
C GLU A 257 0.86 -9.52 -2.72
N PRO A 258 0.17 -8.43 -2.35
CA PRO A 258 0.65 -7.05 -2.49
C PRO A 258 1.95 -6.86 -1.70
N TRP A 259 2.76 -5.87 -2.10
CA TRP A 259 4.02 -5.54 -1.43
C TRP A 259 3.84 -5.30 0.06
N GLY A 260 4.80 -5.77 0.87
CA GLY A 260 4.77 -5.58 2.32
C GLY A 260 4.84 -4.10 2.74
N TRP A 261 5.44 -3.24 1.91
CA TRP A 261 5.35 -1.80 2.04
C TRP A 261 4.15 -1.27 1.24
N MET A 262 3.15 -0.77 1.96
CA MET A 262 1.78 -0.57 1.46
C MET A 262 1.54 0.65 0.56
N GLN A 263 2.47 1.60 0.53
CA GLN A 263 2.36 2.83 -0.26
C GLN A 263 3.73 3.15 -0.86
N PRO A 264 3.88 3.29 -2.18
CA PRO A 264 5.19 3.57 -2.76
C PRO A 264 5.80 4.82 -2.12
N THR A 265 7.02 4.67 -1.59
CA THR A 265 7.77 5.78 -0.95
C THR A 265 7.92 6.98 -1.89
N ARG A 266 8.00 6.70 -3.20
CA ARG A 266 8.00 7.65 -4.31
C ARG A 266 6.84 8.65 -4.27
N HIS A 267 5.67 8.30 -3.73
CA HIS A 267 4.55 9.23 -3.65
C HIS A 267 4.83 10.39 -2.68
N ALA A 268 5.37 10.11 -1.49
CA ALA A 268 5.73 11.16 -0.54
C ALA A 268 6.87 12.02 -1.11
N TYR A 269 7.89 11.38 -1.67
CA TYR A 269 9.02 12.07 -2.31
C TYR A 269 8.55 13.00 -3.44
N GLY A 270 7.75 12.50 -4.39
CA GLY A 270 7.21 13.27 -5.50
C GLY A 270 6.29 14.41 -5.04
N ALA A 271 5.47 14.19 -4.01
CA ALA A 271 4.58 15.22 -3.47
C ALA A 271 5.39 16.39 -2.88
N LEU A 272 6.41 16.08 -2.07
CA LEU A 272 7.24 17.09 -1.41
C LEU A 272 8.19 17.79 -2.40
N LEU A 273 8.64 17.12 -3.46
CA LEU A 273 9.33 17.76 -4.58
C LEU A 273 8.46 18.82 -5.25
N LEU A 274 7.18 18.49 -5.54
CA LEU A 274 6.23 19.44 -6.13
C LEU A 274 5.93 20.63 -5.22
N GLU A 275 5.86 20.40 -3.91
CA GLU A 275 5.72 21.46 -2.90
C GLU A 275 6.89 22.44 -2.95
N GLN A 276 8.11 21.95 -3.15
CA GLN A 276 9.32 22.77 -3.31
C GLN A 276 9.55 23.27 -4.76
N GLY A 277 8.58 23.09 -5.66
CA GLY A 277 8.70 23.54 -7.06
C GLY A 277 9.72 22.76 -7.90
N ARG A 278 10.19 21.59 -7.44
CA ARG A 278 11.12 20.70 -8.16
C ARG A 278 10.34 19.83 -9.16
N VAL A 279 9.70 20.47 -10.13
CA VAL A 279 8.68 19.86 -11.00
C VAL A 279 9.26 18.78 -11.91
N GLU A 280 10.45 19.00 -12.47
CA GLU A 280 11.10 18.03 -13.38
C GLU A 280 11.47 16.74 -12.65
N GLU A 281 11.99 16.84 -11.44
CA GLU A 281 12.33 15.69 -10.61
C GLU A 281 11.08 14.91 -10.19
N ALA A 282 10.01 15.62 -9.79
CA ALA A 282 8.75 14.98 -9.47
C ALA A 282 8.16 14.25 -10.68
N ALA A 283 8.24 14.83 -11.88
CA ALA A 283 7.77 14.21 -13.11
C ALA A 283 8.48 12.87 -13.37
N ALA A 284 9.80 12.81 -13.18
CA ALA A 284 10.57 11.58 -13.33
C ALA A 284 10.16 10.51 -12.31
N VAL A 285 9.89 10.91 -11.06
CA VAL A 285 9.45 10.00 -10.00
C VAL A 285 8.11 9.35 -10.36
N TYR A 286 7.12 10.14 -10.82
CA TYR A 286 5.82 9.58 -11.20
C TYR A 286 5.85 8.81 -12.52
N ALA A 287 6.70 9.20 -13.48
CA ALA A 287 6.87 8.45 -14.72
C ALA A 287 7.41 7.03 -14.44
N ALA A 288 8.42 6.92 -13.57
CA ALA A 288 8.95 5.64 -13.12
C ALA A 288 7.89 4.81 -12.39
N ASP A 289 7.16 5.40 -11.43
CA ASP A 289 6.10 4.71 -10.69
C ASP A 289 4.98 4.20 -11.61
N LEU A 290 4.57 4.98 -12.61
CA LEU A 290 3.53 4.59 -13.58
C LEU A 290 4.03 3.60 -14.64
N GLY A 291 5.32 3.27 -14.67
CA GLY A 291 5.91 2.42 -15.72
C GLY A 291 5.99 3.08 -17.09
N LEU A 292 6.06 4.41 -17.16
CA LEU A 292 6.19 5.18 -18.41
C LEU A 292 7.65 5.24 -18.90
N ASP A 293 8.59 4.74 -18.12
CA ASP A 293 10.01 4.61 -18.44
C ASP A 293 10.58 3.31 -17.83
N PRO A 294 11.79 2.87 -18.23
CA PRO A 294 12.34 1.58 -17.81
C PRO A 294 13.08 1.63 -16.45
N THR A 295 12.89 2.68 -15.64
CA THR A 295 13.60 2.84 -14.35
C THR A 295 13.27 1.72 -13.37
N LEU A 296 11.99 1.32 -13.30
CA LEU A 296 11.52 0.25 -12.42
C LEU A 296 11.27 -1.03 -13.21
N SER A 297 11.59 -2.17 -12.59
CA SER A 297 11.18 -3.47 -13.12
C SER A 297 9.66 -3.56 -13.19
N ARG A 298 9.13 -4.34 -14.15
CA ARG A 298 7.68 -4.42 -14.41
C ARG A 298 6.82 -4.70 -13.16
N PRO A 299 7.23 -5.58 -12.23
CA PRO A 299 6.45 -5.79 -11.01
C PRO A 299 6.41 -4.55 -10.12
N CYS A 300 7.49 -3.76 -10.04
CA CYS A 300 7.55 -2.54 -9.23
C CYS A 300 6.84 -1.32 -9.84
N GLN A 301 6.13 -1.49 -10.96
CA GLN A 301 5.36 -0.43 -11.61
C GLN A 301 3.89 -0.48 -11.18
N HIS A 302 3.26 0.68 -11.11
CA HIS A 302 1.88 0.87 -10.66
C HIS A 302 1.05 1.59 -11.74
N PRO A 303 0.75 0.94 -12.88
CA PRO A 303 -0.12 1.52 -13.91
C PRO A 303 -1.46 1.95 -13.32
N ASN A 304 -2.07 3.00 -13.87
CA ASN A 304 -3.39 3.51 -13.46
C ASN A 304 -3.53 3.90 -11.97
N ASN A 305 -2.44 3.98 -11.21
CA ASN A 305 -2.46 4.42 -9.82
C ASN A 305 -2.91 5.89 -9.73
N VAL A 306 -4.05 6.13 -9.09
CA VAL A 306 -4.73 7.44 -9.11
C VAL A 306 -3.85 8.56 -8.55
N TRP A 307 -2.99 8.25 -7.58
CA TRP A 307 -2.13 9.20 -6.90
C TRP A 307 -0.98 9.65 -7.79
N SER A 308 -0.32 8.72 -8.47
CA SER A 308 0.79 9.01 -9.39
C SER A 308 0.29 9.61 -10.69
N LEU A 309 -0.87 9.18 -11.21
CA LEU A 309 -1.53 9.85 -12.33
C LEU A 309 -1.81 11.33 -12.02
N HIS A 310 -2.32 11.64 -10.81
CA HIS A 310 -2.55 13.01 -10.37
C HIS A 310 -1.25 13.81 -10.30
N GLY A 311 -0.23 13.27 -9.63
CA GLY A 311 1.07 13.92 -9.50
C GLY A 311 1.74 14.17 -10.85
N TYR A 312 1.71 13.19 -11.76
CA TYR A 312 2.29 13.31 -13.09
C TYR A 312 1.55 14.32 -13.95
N HIS A 313 0.21 14.29 -13.94
CA HIS A 313 -0.62 15.27 -14.64
C HIS A 313 -0.33 16.71 -14.19
N GLU A 314 -0.19 16.94 -12.88
CA GLU A 314 0.19 18.24 -12.34
C GLU A 314 1.58 18.67 -12.84
N CYS A 315 2.55 17.76 -12.85
CA CYS A 315 3.90 18.05 -13.37
C CYS A 315 3.86 18.46 -14.85
N LEU A 316 3.17 17.68 -15.69
CA LEU A 316 3.06 17.95 -17.13
C LEU A 316 2.39 19.31 -17.40
N THR A 317 1.34 19.63 -16.64
CA THR A 317 0.64 20.91 -16.75
C THR A 317 1.56 22.08 -16.41
N ARG A 318 2.30 21.99 -15.29
CA ARG A 318 3.26 23.03 -14.87
C ARG A 318 4.42 23.21 -15.85
N GLN A 319 4.85 22.14 -16.51
CA GLN A 319 5.88 22.18 -17.56
C GLN A 319 5.36 22.64 -18.93
N GLY A 320 4.04 22.88 -19.09
CA GLY A 320 3.46 23.24 -20.38
C GLY A 320 3.39 22.09 -21.40
N ARG A 321 3.55 20.84 -20.96
CA ARG A 321 3.50 19.62 -21.80
C ARG A 321 2.06 19.20 -22.06
N THR A 322 1.30 20.08 -22.72
CA THR A 322 -0.17 20.00 -22.85
C THR A 322 -0.68 18.74 -23.55
N ALA A 323 0.02 18.26 -24.59
CA ALA A 323 -0.38 17.06 -25.31
C ALA A 323 -0.31 15.80 -24.43
N GLU A 324 0.76 15.67 -23.65
CA GLU A 324 0.95 14.55 -22.72
C GLU A 324 -0.02 14.67 -21.53
N ALA A 325 -0.19 15.89 -21.00
CA ALA A 325 -1.15 16.16 -19.94
C ALA A 325 -2.57 15.73 -20.36
N ALA A 326 -3.00 16.00 -21.59
CA ALA A 326 -4.32 15.59 -22.09
C ALA A 326 -4.51 14.06 -22.21
N ILE A 327 -3.42 13.30 -22.39
CA ILE A 327 -3.48 11.84 -22.37
C ILE A 327 -3.65 11.34 -20.93
N ILE A 328 -2.82 11.83 -20.02
CA ILE A 328 -2.85 11.44 -18.60
C ILE A 328 -4.15 11.90 -17.93
N ALA A 329 -4.68 13.07 -18.27
CA ALA A 329 -5.94 13.59 -17.77
C ALA A 329 -7.10 12.59 -18.00
N ARG A 330 -7.18 12.00 -19.20
CA ARG A 330 -8.23 11.01 -19.51
C ARG A 330 -8.13 9.76 -18.64
N GLN A 331 -6.91 9.26 -18.39
CA GLN A 331 -6.70 8.12 -17.50
C GLN A 331 -7.05 8.48 -16.05
N LEU A 332 -6.60 9.67 -15.61
CA LEU A 332 -6.86 10.19 -14.29
C LEU A 332 -8.36 10.39 -14.02
N ASP A 333 -9.13 10.90 -14.99
CA ASP A 333 -10.58 11.08 -14.86
C ASP A 333 -11.30 9.75 -14.61
N VAL A 334 -10.91 8.70 -15.32
CA VAL A 334 -11.47 7.35 -15.14
C VAL A 334 -11.09 6.78 -13.76
N ALA A 335 -9.84 6.92 -13.34
CA ALA A 335 -9.38 6.46 -12.03
C ALA A 335 -10.08 7.23 -10.89
N ARG A 336 -10.15 8.57 -10.98
CA ARG A 336 -10.79 9.44 -9.98
C ARG A 336 -12.28 9.20 -9.84
N ALA A 337 -12.97 8.81 -10.91
CA ALA A 337 -14.41 8.50 -10.86
C ALA A 337 -14.76 7.34 -9.91
N ARG A 338 -13.76 6.57 -9.44
CA ARG A 338 -13.92 5.47 -8.48
C ARG A 338 -13.44 5.79 -7.07
N ALA A 339 -12.74 6.91 -6.88
CA ALA A 339 -12.30 7.37 -5.58
C ALA A 339 -13.48 7.90 -4.76
N ASP A 340 -13.45 7.69 -3.44
CA ASP A 340 -14.45 8.22 -2.51
C ASP A 340 -13.93 9.43 -1.71
N VAL A 341 -12.71 9.87 -2.02
CA VAL A 341 -12.09 11.10 -1.51
C VAL A 341 -11.55 11.96 -2.66
N PRO A 342 -11.42 13.29 -2.47
CA PRO A 342 -10.72 14.14 -3.42
C PRO A 342 -9.24 13.74 -3.55
N ILE A 343 -8.79 13.54 -4.79
CA ILE A 343 -7.37 13.36 -5.10
C ILE A 343 -6.78 14.73 -5.44
N VAL A 344 -6.05 15.31 -4.48
CA VAL A 344 -5.48 16.67 -4.56
C VAL A 344 -3.96 16.70 -4.55
N ALA A 345 -3.32 15.62 -4.08
CA ALA A 345 -1.89 15.36 -4.12
C ALA A 345 -1.66 13.85 -4.08
N SER A 346 -0.47 13.40 -4.47
CA SER A 346 -0.06 11.99 -4.42
C SER A 346 0.25 11.49 -2.99
N CYS A 347 0.58 12.39 -2.06
CA CYS A 347 0.61 12.15 -0.62
C CYS A 347 -0.05 13.33 0.12
N ALA A 348 -0.80 13.02 1.19
CA ALA A 348 -1.28 14.00 2.16
C ALA A 348 -0.14 14.66 2.98
N CYS A 349 1.10 14.18 2.82
CA CYS A 349 2.32 14.81 3.28
C CYS A 349 2.48 16.23 2.69
N ARG A 350 2.02 16.47 1.45
CA ARG A 350 2.05 17.80 0.85
C ARG A 350 0.91 18.65 1.39
N LEU A 351 1.23 19.77 2.02
CA LEU A 351 0.29 20.70 2.62
C LEU A 351 -0.09 21.83 1.66
N ASP A 352 0.84 22.25 0.79
CA ASP A 352 0.59 23.29 -0.22
C ASP A 352 0.00 22.67 -1.49
N VAL A 353 -1.29 22.35 -1.40
CA VAL A 353 -2.11 21.97 -2.55
C VAL A 353 -2.86 23.20 -3.05
N GLN A 354 -2.68 23.56 -4.33
CA GLN A 354 -3.56 24.56 -4.92
C GLN A 354 -4.97 23.96 -4.98
N PRO A 355 -6.01 24.67 -4.50
CA PRO A 355 -7.37 24.20 -4.69
C PRO A 355 -7.61 24.05 -6.19
N PRO A 356 -8.36 23.02 -6.64
CA PRO A 356 -8.76 22.93 -8.03
C PRO A 356 -9.42 24.26 -8.39
N SER A 357 -8.92 24.95 -9.42
CA SER A 357 -9.55 26.18 -9.87
C SER A 357 -10.99 25.81 -10.25
N CYS A 358 -11.96 26.21 -9.43
CA CYS A 358 -13.32 26.31 -9.88
C CYS A 358 -13.24 27.18 -11.14
N CYS A 359 -13.53 26.59 -12.30
CA CYS A 359 -13.57 27.34 -13.54
C CYS A 359 -14.58 28.46 -13.35
N ALA A 360 -14.07 29.68 -13.21
CA ALA A 360 -14.78 30.88 -13.61
C ALA A 360 -14.46 31.05 -15.09
N ASP A 361 -15.42 30.66 -15.93
CA ASP A 361 -16.01 31.49 -17.00
C ASP A 361 -16.99 30.65 -17.84
#